data_AF-A0A168JZF0-F1
#
_entry.id   AF-A0A168JZF0-F1
#
_cell.length_a   1.000
_cell.length_b   1.000
_cell.length_c   1.000
_cell.angle_alpha   90.00
_cell.angle_beta   90.00
_cell.angle_gamma   90.00
#
_symmetry.space_group_name_H-M   'P 1'
#
loop_
_entity.id
_entity.type
_entity.pdbx_description
1 polymer ?
#
loop_
_entity_poly.entity_id
_entity_poly.type
_entity_poly.pdbx_seq_one_letter_code
_entity_poly.pdbx_strand_id
1 'polypeptide(L)'
;MENHYTRAVNRINNIDSMQYLDISHKRYEDIRSRGEYTADATLIAEYYRRVGVLLQFMSKESVSIFTSMSKIINNEIENLDYDNMYTICPNLEGINLSVFKIICFNYFQWCTLLDVGDPIAIKFHDIYEPIIKLFERGGGQISIHHHELIGGFGAFTRTISASRGDKKELDISDQALKQEIKEVEHAEAYLKEYKLDSSATNNCVRCRNRLVIQEKESYGNRWYKIKCETKTCYDQNFS
;
A
#
# COMPACT_ATOMS: atom_id res chain seq x y z
N MET A 1 -1.33 7.42 29.37
CA MET A 1 -1.03 6.77 28.07
C MET A 1 -2.31 6.78 27.28
N GLU A 2 -2.28 7.32 26.06
CA GLU A 2 -3.38 7.16 25.10
C GLU A 2 -3.44 5.67 24.72
N ASN A 3 -4.63 5.07 24.71
CA ASN A 3 -4.81 3.67 24.34
C ASN A 3 -4.78 3.51 22.81
N HIS A 4 -4.61 2.28 22.31
CA HIS A 4 -4.50 1.99 20.89
C HIS A 4 -5.75 2.42 20.11
N TYR A 5 -6.94 2.21 20.68
CA TYR A 5 -8.20 2.59 20.06
C TYR A 5 -8.31 4.10 19.83
N THR A 6 -8.06 4.92 20.86
CA THR A 6 -8.08 6.39 20.76
C THR A 6 -7.07 6.89 19.74
N ARG A 7 -5.85 6.32 19.73
CA ARG A 7 -4.84 6.64 18.72
C ARG A 7 -5.32 6.29 17.31
N ALA A 8 -5.97 5.13 17.14
CA ALA A 8 -6.51 4.71 15.85
C ALA A 8 -7.59 5.67 15.35
N VAL A 9 -8.55 6.05 16.20
CA VAL A 9 -9.59 7.04 15.87
C VAL A 9 -8.96 8.37 15.46
N ASN A 10 -7.96 8.85 16.20
CA ASN A 10 -7.25 10.08 15.87
C ASN A 10 -6.54 10.00 14.51
N ARG A 11 -5.86 8.88 14.21
CA ARG A 11 -5.23 8.67 12.91
C ARG A 11 -6.24 8.72 11.77
N ILE A 12 -7.34 7.98 11.88
CA ILE A 12 -8.36 7.92 10.83
C ILE A 12 -9.04 9.28 10.62
N ASN A 13 -9.33 10.01 11.70
CA ASN A 13 -9.90 11.36 11.61
C ASN A 13 -8.94 12.38 10.96
N ASN A 14 -7.64 12.16 11.06
CA ASN A 14 -6.63 13.03 10.45
C ASN A 14 -6.32 12.70 8.99
N ILE A 15 -6.95 11.66 8.42
CA ILE A 15 -6.83 11.38 6.99
C ILE A 15 -7.55 12.48 6.22
N ASP A 16 -6.85 13.07 5.24
CA ASP A 16 -7.39 14.10 4.36
C ASP A 16 -8.44 13.49 3.42
N SER A 17 -9.71 13.59 3.81
CA SER A 17 -10.83 13.03 3.04
C SER A 17 -10.97 13.66 1.66
N MET A 18 -10.46 14.87 1.43
CA MET A 18 -10.50 15.53 0.13
C MET A 18 -9.73 14.77 -0.95
N GLN A 19 -8.72 13.98 -0.56
CA GLN A 19 -7.96 13.12 -1.47
C GLN A 19 -8.79 11.95 -2.00
N TYR A 20 -9.94 11.68 -1.39
CA TYR A 20 -10.81 10.54 -1.68
C TYR A 20 -12.19 10.93 -2.22
N LEU A 21 -12.51 12.23 -2.25
CA LEU A 21 -13.76 12.72 -2.84
C LEU A 21 -13.67 12.72 -4.37
N ASP A 22 -14.73 12.23 -5.02
CA ASP A 22 -14.86 12.22 -6.48
C ASP A 22 -13.68 11.58 -7.23
N ILE A 23 -12.94 10.68 -6.60
CA ILE A 23 -11.83 9.97 -7.28
C ILE A 23 -12.27 8.68 -7.95
N SER A 24 -13.50 8.20 -7.73
CA SER A 24 -13.97 6.91 -8.25
C SER A 24 -13.95 6.80 -9.77
N HIS A 25 -14.02 7.93 -10.48
CA HIS A 25 -13.99 8.01 -11.95
C HIS A 25 -12.62 8.40 -12.53
N LYS A 26 -11.63 8.71 -11.67
CA LYS A 26 -10.27 9.07 -12.10
C LYS A 26 -9.41 7.82 -12.23
N ARG A 27 -8.44 7.81 -13.14
CA ARG A 27 -7.42 6.75 -13.16
C ARG A 27 -6.40 7.03 -12.07
N TYR A 28 -5.74 5.99 -11.59
CA TYR A 28 -4.74 6.12 -10.53
C TYR A 28 -3.61 7.08 -10.90
N GLU A 29 -3.15 7.02 -12.15
CA GLU A 29 -2.15 7.93 -12.72
C GLU A 29 -2.61 9.39 -12.85
N ASP A 30 -3.93 9.65 -12.75
CA ASP A 30 -4.46 11.02 -12.80
C ASP A 30 -4.39 11.72 -11.43
N ILE A 31 -4.13 10.96 -10.35
CA ILE A 31 -4.12 11.47 -8.96
C ILE A 31 -2.84 11.15 -8.19
N ARG A 32 -2.00 10.22 -8.68
CA ARG A 32 -0.75 9.80 -8.04
C ARG A 32 0.37 9.79 -9.06
N SER A 33 1.56 10.28 -8.68
CA SER A 33 2.76 10.11 -9.50
C SER A 33 3.15 8.63 -9.59
N ARG A 34 3.96 8.24 -10.59
CA ARG A 34 4.45 6.87 -10.70
C ARG A 34 5.31 6.46 -9.51
N GLY A 35 6.07 7.41 -8.95
CA GLY A 35 6.84 7.19 -7.73
C GLY A 35 5.95 6.92 -6.53
N GLU A 36 4.91 7.74 -6.37
CA GLU A 36 3.89 7.56 -5.34
C GLU A 36 3.18 6.21 -5.47
N TYR A 37 2.82 5.85 -6.69
CA TYR A 37 2.22 4.56 -7.02
C TYR A 37 3.10 3.37 -6.63
N THR A 38 4.42 3.49 -6.82
CA THR A 38 5.38 2.45 -6.43
C THR A 38 5.47 2.32 -4.90
N ALA A 39 5.55 3.45 -4.18
CA ALA A 39 5.52 3.47 -2.72
C ALA A 39 4.21 2.89 -2.14
N ASP A 40 3.07 3.17 -2.78
CA ASP A 40 1.78 2.62 -2.41
C ASP A 40 1.73 1.09 -2.58
N ALA A 41 2.38 0.57 -3.63
CA ALA A 41 2.57 -0.87 -3.82
C ALA A 41 3.32 -1.52 -2.66
N THR A 42 4.40 -0.87 -2.22
CA THR A 42 5.25 -1.33 -1.12
C THR A 42 4.41 -1.47 0.16
N LEU A 43 3.54 -0.50 0.44
CA LEU A 43 2.63 -0.54 1.59
C LEU A 43 1.60 -1.66 1.50
N ILE A 44 0.96 -1.87 0.35
CA ILE A 44 -0.01 -2.96 0.17
C ILE A 44 0.69 -4.32 0.26
N ALA A 45 1.86 -4.46 -0.35
CA ALA A 45 2.65 -5.69 -0.30
C ALA A 45 3.08 -6.03 1.13
N GLU A 46 3.48 -5.03 1.92
CA GLU A 46 3.84 -5.22 3.32
C GLU A 46 2.63 -5.58 4.19
N TYR A 47 1.46 -4.97 3.95
CA TYR A 47 0.21 -5.39 4.59
C TYR A 47 -0.10 -6.86 4.29
N TYR A 48 0.00 -7.28 3.02
CA TYR A 48 -0.24 -8.66 2.60
C TYR A 48 0.76 -9.63 3.23
N ARG A 49 2.03 -9.22 3.36
CA ARG A 49 3.06 -10.00 4.03
C ARG A 49 2.71 -10.19 5.50
N ARG A 50 2.40 -9.12 6.24
CA ARG A 50 2.07 -9.19 7.68
C ARG A 50 0.82 -10.04 7.94
N VAL A 51 -0.22 -9.88 7.12
CA VAL A 51 -1.39 -10.77 7.16
C VAL A 51 -0.98 -12.21 6.85
N GLY A 52 -0.15 -12.44 5.84
CA GLY A 52 0.38 -13.77 5.51
C GLY A 52 1.08 -14.44 6.70
N VAL A 53 1.92 -13.70 7.45
CA VAL A 53 2.57 -14.20 8.67
C VAL A 53 1.53 -14.60 9.74
N LEU A 54 0.49 -13.78 9.96
CA LEU A 54 -0.60 -14.14 10.87
C LEU A 54 -1.30 -15.43 10.41
N LEU A 55 -1.60 -15.56 9.12
CA LEU A 55 -2.26 -16.74 8.57
C LEU A 55 -1.43 -18.02 8.74
N GLN A 56 -0.12 -17.93 8.51
CA GLN A 56 0.80 -19.03 8.78
C GLN A 56 0.77 -19.44 10.26
N PHE A 57 0.79 -18.46 11.17
CA PHE A 57 0.67 -18.70 12.60
C PHE A 57 -0.67 -19.36 12.98
N MET A 58 -1.75 -18.96 12.33
CA MET A 58 -3.11 -19.49 12.55
C MET A 58 -3.41 -20.76 11.72
N SER A 59 -2.44 -21.28 10.97
CA SER A 59 -2.62 -22.42 10.04
C SER A 59 -3.80 -22.26 9.07
N LYS A 60 -3.97 -21.04 8.53
CA LYS A 60 -4.98 -20.73 7.50
C LYS A 60 -4.29 -20.50 6.16
N GLU A 61 -4.87 -20.99 5.07
CA GLU A 61 -4.24 -20.87 3.74
C GLU A 61 -4.39 -19.48 3.12
N SER A 62 -5.56 -18.86 3.30
CA SER A 62 -5.86 -17.54 2.75
C SER A 62 -7.05 -16.89 3.42
N VAL A 63 -7.18 -15.57 3.26
CA VAL A 63 -8.36 -14.79 3.64
C VAL A 63 -8.65 -13.69 2.63
N SER A 64 -9.87 -13.17 2.66
CA SER A 64 -10.22 -11.98 1.89
C SER A 64 -9.62 -10.72 2.54
N ILE A 65 -9.27 -9.71 1.74
CA ILE A 65 -8.86 -8.40 2.26
C ILE A 65 -9.95 -7.75 3.13
N PHE A 66 -11.21 -8.10 2.90
CA PHE A 66 -12.34 -7.63 3.70
C PHE A 66 -12.43 -8.31 5.07
N THR A 67 -11.72 -9.42 5.29
CA THR A 67 -11.76 -10.17 6.54
C THR A 67 -11.11 -9.37 7.66
N SER A 68 -11.81 -9.22 8.79
CA SER A 68 -11.25 -8.68 10.02
C SER A 68 -10.22 -9.64 10.60
N MET A 69 -8.99 -9.17 10.84
CA MET A 69 -7.96 -10.00 11.48
C MET A 69 -8.36 -10.34 12.92
N SER A 70 -9.09 -9.46 13.60
CA SER A 70 -9.66 -9.74 14.93
C SER A 70 -10.55 -10.97 14.91
N LYS A 71 -11.40 -11.13 13.88
CA LYS A 71 -12.23 -12.34 13.72
C LYS A 71 -11.43 -13.60 13.41
N ILE A 72 -10.21 -13.48 12.90
CA ILE A 72 -9.37 -14.66 12.65
C ILE A 72 -8.86 -15.24 13.97
N ILE A 73 -8.54 -14.36 14.93
CA ILE A 73 -7.90 -14.73 16.21
C ILE A 73 -8.91 -14.90 17.34
N ASN A 74 -10.04 -14.19 17.27
CA ASN A 74 -11.12 -14.23 18.25
C ASN A 74 -12.48 -14.10 17.55
N ASN A 75 -13.20 -15.22 17.41
CA ASN A 75 -14.52 -15.27 16.76
C ASN A 75 -15.64 -14.61 17.59
N GLU A 76 -15.41 -14.34 18.87
CA GLU A 76 -16.41 -13.79 19.80
C GLU A 76 -16.35 -12.27 19.92
N ILE A 77 -15.43 -11.60 19.21
CA ILE A 77 -15.37 -10.14 19.23
C ILE A 77 -16.69 -9.56 18.68
N GLU A 78 -17.33 -8.70 19.47
CA GLU A 78 -18.53 -8.01 19.02
C GLU A 78 -18.21 -7.23 17.73
N ASN A 79 -19.14 -7.30 16.78
CA ASN A 79 -19.05 -6.42 15.62
C ASN A 79 -19.19 -5.00 16.16
N LEU A 80 -18.18 -4.15 15.90
CA LEU A 80 -18.38 -2.72 16.02
C LEU A 80 -19.59 -2.33 15.15
N ASP A 81 -20.43 -1.46 15.66
CA ASP A 81 -21.59 -0.99 14.94
C ASP A 81 -21.14 -0.07 13.79
N TYR A 82 -21.42 -0.48 12.55
CA TYR A 82 -21.07 0.28 11.35
C TYR A 82 -21.77 1.65 11.33
N ASP A 83 -22.95 1.77 11.92
CA ASP A 83 -23.70 3.02 11.95
C ASP A 83 -23.04 4.04 12.89
N ASN A 84 -22.40 3.57 13.97
CA ASN A 84 -21.60 4.43 14.87
C ASN A 84 -20.27 4.90 14.24
N MET A 85 -19.81 4.30 13.13
CA MET A 85 -18.54 4.65 12.52
C MET A 85 -18.53 6.12 12.04
N TYR A 86 -19.62 6.61 11.46
CA TYR A 86 -19.70 8.01 11.02
C TYR A 86 -19.83 8.99 12.18
N THR A 87 -20.31 8.53 13.35
CA THR A 87 -20.26 9.33 14.58
C THR A 87 -18.82 9.46 15.10
N ILE A 88 -18.03 8.39 15.03
CA ILE A 88 -16.64 8.36 15.52
C ILE A 88 -15.68 9.04 14.51
N CYS A 89 -15.90 8.81 13.22
CA CYS A 89 -15.09 9.30 12.12
C CYS A 89 -15.97 9.91 11.00
N PRO A 90 -16.52 11.12 11.21
CA PRO A 90 -17.41 11.77 10.24
C PRO A 90 -16.75 12.02 8.89
N ASN A 91 -15.42 12.19 8.86
CA ASN A 91 -14.66 12.40 7.63
C ASN A 91 -14.75 11.22 6.64
N LEU A 92 -15.17 10.04 7.10
CA LEU A 92 -15.37 8.87 6.25
C LEU A 92 -16.70 8.90 5.49
N GLU A 93 -17.68 9.70 5.91
CA GLU A 93 -19.04 9.69 5.34
C GLU A 93 -19.01 9.92 3.82
N GLY A 94 -18.32 10.98 3.39
CA GLY A 94 -18.18 11.36 1.98
C GLY A 94 -17.29 10.44 1.14
N ILE A 95 -16.53 9.52 1.75
CA ILE A 95 -15.62 8.63 1.02
C ILE A 95 -16.39 7.47 0.40
N ASN A 96 -16.51 7.43 -0.92
CA ASN A 96 -17.18 6.33 -1.64
C ASN A 96 -16.22 5.16 -1.97
N LEU A 97 -15.47 4.68 -0.97
CA LEU A 97 -14.55 3.55 -1.10
C LEU A 97 -14.81 2.51 -0.01
N SER A 98 -15.55 1.46 -0.33
CA SER A 98 -15.99 0.47 0.68
C SER A 98 -14.83 -0.28 1.35
N VAL A 99 -13.76 -0.60 0.59
CA VAL A 99 -12.58 -1.27 1.17
C VAL A 99 -11.89 -0.38 2.19
N PHE A 100 -11.74 0.92 1.90
CA PHE A 100 -11.16 1.89 2.82
C PHE A 100 -11.91 1.85 4.17
N LYS A 101 -13.24 1.96 4.11
CA LYS A 101 -14.11 1.94 5.30
C LYS A 101 -13.98 0.63 6.09
N ILE A 102 -14.05 -0.51 5.39
CA ILE A 102 -13.94 -1.84 6.03
C ILE A 102 -12.57 -2.04 6.70
N ILE A 103 -11.48 -1.57 6.08
CA ILE A 103 -10.15 -1.70 6.67
C ILE A 103 -9.99 -0.79 7.89
N CYS A 104 -10.50 0.45 7.84
CA CYS A 104 -10.51 1.34 9.02
C CYS A 104 -11.27 0.72 10.19
N PHE A 105 -12.42 0.10 9.89
CA PHE A 105 -13.22 -0.63 10.87
C PHE A 105 -12.44 -1.81 11.48
N ASN A 106 -11.84 -2.64 10.64
CA ASN A 106 -11.06 -3.78 11.09
C ASN A 106 -9.84 -3.34 11.92
N TYR A 107 -9.24 -2.19 11.61
CA TYR A 107 -8.17 -1.60 12.39
C TYR A 107 -8.64 -1.18 13.80
N PHE A 108 -9.83 -0.58 13.93
CA PHE A 108 -10.39 -0.28 15.26
C PHE A 108 -10.62 -1.54 16.09
N GLN A 109 -11.18 -2.59 15.50
CA GLN A 109 -11.34 -3.88 16.19
C GLN A 109 -10.00 -4.46 16.64
N TRP A 110 -8.95 -4.31 15.83
CA TRP A 110 -7.62 -4.78 16.19
C TRP A 110 -7.03 -3.99 17.36
N CYS A 111 -7.20 -2.67 17.35
CA CYS A 111 -6.77 -1.82 18.45
C CYS A 111 -7.51 -2.09 19.76
N THR A 112 -8.79 -2.44 19.72
CA THR A 112 -9.51 -2.90 20.92
C THR A 112 -8.88 -4.17 21.50
N LEU A 113 -8.49 -5.12 20.66
CA LEU A 113 -7.80 -6.34 21.11
C LEU A 113 -6.43 -6.04 21.74
N LEU A 114 -5.70 -5.07 21.19
CA LEU A 114 -4.45 -4.60 21.79
C LEU A 114 -4.69 -3.99 23.17
N ASP A 115 -5.74 -3.17 23.32
CA ASP A 115 -6.06 -2.50 24.57
C ASP A 115 -6.47 -3.46 25.69
N VAL A 116 -7.16 -4.56 25.36
CA VAL A 116 -7.50 -5.61 26.33
C VAL A 116 -6.38 -6.63 26.54
N GLY A 117 -5.24 -6.46 25.86
CA GLY A 117 -4.05 -7.28 26.04
C GLY A 117 -4.12 -8.67 25.40
N ASP A 118 -4.86 -8.83 24.30
CA ASP A 118 -4.91 -10.10 23.57
C ASP A 118 -3.49 -10.51 23.11
N PRO A 119 -3.02 -11.73 23.46
CA PRO A 119 -1.63 -12.12 23.22
C PRO A 119 -1.28 -12.26 21.74
N ILE A 120 -2.24 -12.65 20.89
CA ILE A 120 -2.02 -12.76 19.45
C ILE A 120 -2.00 -11.37 18.83
N ALA A 121 -2.93 -10.49 19.23
CA ALA A 121 -2.92 -9.10 18.78
C ALA A 121 -1.61 -8.40 19.15
N ILE A 122 -1.11 -8.55 20.38
CA ILE A 122 0.19 -8.00 20.82
C ILE A 122 1.34 -8.52 19.95
N LYS A 123 1.36 -9.83 19.66
CA LYS A 123 2.39 -10.44 18.82
C LYS A 123 2.41 -9.87 17.40
N PHE A 124 1.25 -9.50 16.86
CA PHE A 124 1.07 -8.94 15.51
C PHE A 124 0.54 -7.50 15.56
N HIS A 125 1.03 -6.70 16.52
CA HIS A 125 0.45 -5.39 16.87
C HIS A 125 0.41 -4.38 15.72
N ASP A 126 1.31 -4.53 14.76
CA ASP A 126 1.53 -3.60 13.65
C ASP A 126 0.96 -4.11 12.31
N ILE A 127 0.09 -5.14 12.33
CA ILE A 127 -0.45 -5.77 11.12
C ILE A 127 -1.13 -4.77 10.17
N TYR A 128 -1.85 -3.78 10.72
CA TYR A 128 -2.55 -2.74 9.95
C TYR A 128 -1.69 -1.51 9.63
N GLU A 129 -0.50 -1.36 10.21
CA GLU A 129 0.34 -0.17 10.02
C GLU A 129 0.57 0.18 8.54
N PRO A 130 0.91 -0.78 7.64
CA PRO A 130 1.19 -0.44 6.25
C PRO A 130 -0.04 0.10 5.51
N ILE A 131 -1.22 -0.49 5.73
CA ILE A 131 -2.44 -0.10 5.02
C ILE A 131 -3.05 1.19 5.58
N ILE A 132 -2.90 1.47 6.88
CA ILE A 132 -3.28 2.76 7.45
C ILE A 132 -2.35 3.87 6.95
N LYS A 133 -1.04 3.60 6.88
CA LYS A 133 -0.06 4.54 6.30
C LYS A 133 -0.34 4.81 4.82
N LEU A 134 -0.82 3.83 4.06
CA LEU A 134 -1.28 4.03 2.68
C LEU A 134 -2.38 5.08 2.61
N PHE A 135 -3.38 4.97 3.50
CA PHE A 135 -4.51 5.89 3.54
C PHE A 135 -4.14 7.29 4.04
N GLU A 136 -3.24 7.38 5.02
CA GLU A 136 -2.70 8.67 5.50
C GLU A 136 -1.95 9.46 4.41
N ARG A 137 -1.54 8.78 3.33
CA ARG A 137 -0.75 9.35 2.22
C ARG A 137 -1.58 9.62 0.96
N GLY A 138 -2.90 9.44 1.01
CA GLY A 138 -3.76 9.60 -0.17
C GLY A 138 -3.75 8.41 -1.14
N GLY A 139 -3.05 7.33 -0.78
CA GLY A 139 -3.00 6.10 -1.56
C GLY A 139 -4.24 5.23 -1.34
N GLY A 140 -4.29 4.11 -2.05
CA GLY A 140 -5.37 3.13 -1.87
C GLY A 140 -6.66 3.48 -2.62
N GLN A 141 -6.56 4.22 -3.73
CA GLN A 141 -7.65 4.26 -4.70
C GLN A 141 -7.86 2.85 -5.25
N ILE A 142 -8.91 2.21 -4.79
CA ILE A 142 -9.27 0.85 -5.19
C ILE A 142 -10.31 0.97 -6.29
N SER A 143 -9.84 0.99 -7.54
CA SER A 143 -10.74 0.90 -8.68
C SER A 143 -11.33 -0.51 -8.76
N ILE A 144 -12.65 -0.60 -8.67
CA ILE A 144 -13.39 -1.87 -8.76
C ILE A 144 -13.65 -2.24 -10.25
N HIS A 145 -12.97 -1.63 -11.22
CA HIS A 145 -12.98 -2.16 -12.58
C HIS A 145 -12.19 -3.47 -12.61
N HIS A 146 -12.90 -4.59 -12.75
CA HIS A 146 -12.40 -5.99 -12.67
C HIS A 146 -12.09 -6.56 -11.28
N HIS A 147 -12.59 -5.95 -10.20
CA HIS A 147 -12.57 -6.54 -8.86
C HIS A 147 -11.18 -6.62 -8.19
N GLU A 148 -10.24 -5.74 -8.53
CA GLU A 148 -8.87 -5.78 -8.01
C GLU A 148 -8.50 -4.54 -7.18
N LEU A 149 -7.46 -4.64 -6.35
CA LEU A 149 -6.90 -3.48 -5.65
C LEU A 149 -5.87 -2.79 -6.55
N ILE A 150 -6.21 -1.54 -6.85
CA ILE A 150 -5.40 -0.45 -7.42
C ILE A 150 -4.08 -0.12 -6.68
N GLY A 151 -2.91 -0.70 -6.98
CA GLY A 151 -1.64 -0.23 -6.41
C GLY A 151 -0.37 -0.77 -7.07
N GLY A 152 0.62 0.07 -7.38
CA GLY A 152 1.95 -0.33 -7.84
C GLY A 152 2.25 -0.55 -9.31
N PHE A 153 2.30 -1.77 -9.80
CA PHE A 153 2.59 -2.08 -11.22
C PHE A 153 1.74 -3.28 -11.65
N GLY A 154 0.68 -3.54 -10.87
CA GLY A 154 -0.19 -4.68 -11.01
C GLY A 154 -1.38 -4.57 -10.08
N ALA A 155 -2.31 -5.48 -10.27
CA ALA A 155 -3.44 -5.67 -9.39
C ALA A 155 -3.05 -6.48 -8.16
N PHE A 156 -3.44 -6.03 -6.97
CA PHE A 156 -3.45 -6.91 -5.80
C PHE A 156 -4.76 -7.69 -5.74
N THR A 157 -4.64 -9.01 -5.65
CA THR A 157 -5.76 -9.94 -5.49
C THR A 157 -6.52 -9.65 -4.19
N ARG A 158 -7.85 -9.76 -4.20
CA ARG A 158 -8.69 -9.68 -2.99
C ARG A 158 -8.40 -10.79 -1.98
N THR A 159 -7.73 -11.86 -2.41
CA THR A 159 -7.35 -12.98 -1.56
C THR A 159 -5.89 -12.84 -1.14
N ILE A 160 -5.67 -12.76 0.17
CA ILE A 160 -4.35 -12.74 0.80
C ILE A 160 -4.00 -14.18 1.16
N SER A 161 -2.99 -14.75 0.50
CA SER A 161 -2.47 -16.09 0.80
C SER A 161 -1.45 -16.05 1.94
N ALA A 162 -1.42 -17.09 2.77
CA ALA A 162 -0.41 -17.31 3.80
C ALA A 162 1.02 -17.31 3.24
N SER A 163 1.22 -17.75 1.98
CA SER A 163 2.52 -17.69 1.29
C SER A 163 3.09 -16.28 1.12
N ARG A 164 2.27 -15.23 1.33
CA ARG A 164 2.77 -13.86 1.40
C ARG A 164 3.66 -13.65 2.61
N GLY A 165 3.49 -14.41 3.70
CA GLY A 165 4.33 -14.38 4.89
C GLY A 165 5.77 -14.77 4.62
N ASP A 166 6.02 -15.57 3.57
CA ASP A 166 7.38 -16.00 3.16
C ASP A 166 8.17 -14.89 2.43
N LYS A 167 7.53 -13.77 2.10
CA LYS A 167 8.21 -12.64 1.46
C LYS A 167 9.07 -11.90 2.48
N LYS A 168 10.17 -11.33 2.00
CA LYS A 168 11.03 -10.47 2.81
C LYS A 168 10.25 -9.24 3.26
N GLU A 169 10.49 -8.81 4.48
CA GLU A 169 9.99 -7.54 5.01
C GLU A 169 10.41 -6.36 4.13
N LEU A 170 9.45 -5.48 3.90
CA LEU A 170 9.63 -4.23 3.17
C LEU A 170 9.73 -3.07 4.15
N ASP A 171 10.71 -2.18 3.92
CA ASP A 171 10.88 -0.98 4.72
C ASP A 171 9.80 0.05 4.36
N ILE A 172 8.87 0.26 5.29
CA ILE A 172 7.75 1.21 5.16
C ILE A 172 7.99 2.53 5.89
N SER A 173 9.24 2.81 6.31
CA SER A 173 9.59 4.08 6.92
C SER A 173 9.36 5.23 5.94
N ASP A 174 9.01 6.41 6.45
CA ASP A 174 8.77 7.58 5.60
C ASP A 174 10.01 7.96 4.78
N GLN A 175 11.21 7.67 5.30
CA GLN A 175 12.46 7.87 4.58
C GLN A 175 12.58 6.91 3.38
N ALA A 176 12.30 5.62 3.57
CA ALA A 176 12.35 4.63 2.50
C ALA A 176 11.33 4.93 1.40
N LEU A 177 10.09 5.23 1.77
CA LEU A 177 9.02 5.55 0.80
C LEU A 177 9.32 6.84 0.02
N LYS A 178 9.85 7.90 0.67
CA LYS A 178 10.28 9.13 -0.02
C LYS A 178 11.43 8.86 -0.99
N GLN A 179 12.36 8.00 -0.59
CA GLN A 179 13.51 7.63 -1.41
C GLN A 179 13.06 6.81 -2.64
N GLU A 180 12.09 5.92 -2.48
CA GLU A 180 11.45 5.18 -3.58
C GLU A 180 10.77 6.11 -4.59
N ILE A 181 9.98 7.07 -4.12
CA ILE A 181 9.34 8.09 -4.98
C ILE A 181 10.39 8.84 -5.80
N LYS A 182 11.42 9.37 -5.12
CA LYS A 182 12.49 10.17 -5.74
C LYS A 182 13.25 9.40 -6.81
N GLU A 183 13.45 8.10 -6.62
CA GLU A 183 14.15 7.26 -7.60
C GLU A 183 13.37 7.05 -8.87
N VAL A 184 12.05 6.84 -8.74
CA VAL A 184 11.17 6.68 -9.90
C VAL A 184 11.07 8.01 -10.65
N GLU A 185 10.86 9.13 -9.96
CA GLU A 185 10.82 10.46 -10.59
C GLU A 185 12.13 10.79 -11.30
N HIS A 186 13.27 10.47 -10.70
CA HIS A 186 14.59 10.64 -11.31
C HIS A 186 14.75 9.78 -12.57
N ALA A 187 14.30 8.52 -12.53
CA ALA A 187 14.32 7.62 -13.68
C ALA A 187 13.37 8.08 -14.80
N GLU A 188 12.20 8.63 -14.46
CA GLU A 188 11.27 9.22 -15.43
C GLU A 188 11.84 10.46 -16.11
N ALA A 189 12.49 11.34 -15.34
CA ALA A 189 13.19 12.50 -15.90
C ALA A 189 14.30 12.05 -16.85
N TYR A 190 15.12 11.06 -16.44
CA TYR A 190 16.14 10.50 -17.31
C TYR A 190 15.57 9.89 -18.59
N LEU A 191 14.45 9.17 -18.51
CA LEU A 191 13.81 8.61 -19.70
C LEU A 191 13.32 9.70 -20.65
N LYS A 192 12.79 10.82 -20.14
CA LYS A 192 12.37 11.96 -20.97
C LYS A 192 13.56 12.56 -21.72
N GLU A 193 14.70 12.75 -21.03
CA GLU A 193 15.94 13.23 -21.65
C GLU A 193 16.45 12.25 -22.72
N TYR A 194 16.49 10.96 -22.41
CA TYR A 194 16.95 9.92 -23.34
C TYR A 194 16.10 9.83 -24.61
N LYS A 195 14.78 10.04 -24.51
CA LYS A 195 13.88 10.08 -25.67
C LYS A 195 14.17 11.27 -26.61
N LEU A 196 14.80 12.34 -26.11
CA LEU A 196 15.23 13.49 -26.91
C LEU A 196 16.64 13.31 -27.45
N ASP A 197 17.54 12.74 -26.64
CA ASP A 197 18.93 12.45 -26.99
C ASP A 197 19.34 11.08 -26.43
N SER A 198 19.50 10.09 -27.32
CA SER A 198 19.87 8.73 -26.94
C SER A 198 21.30 8.60 -26.39
N SER A 199 22.11 9.66 -26.48
CA SER A 199 23.42 9.73 -25.84
C SER A 199 23.36 10.23 -24.38
N ALA A 200 22.20 10.69 -23.92
CA ALA A 200 22.01 11.16 -22.55
C ALA A 200 22.41 10.07 -21.53
N THR A 201 23.17 10.48 -20.52
CA THR A 201 23.59 9.62 -19.42
C THR A 201 23.11 10.19 -18.10
N ASN A 202 22.77 9.31 -17.17
CA ASN A 202 22.39 9.72 -15.84
C ASN A 202 22.83 8.67 -14.82
N ASN A 203 22.91 9.08 -13.55
CA ASN A 203 23.43 8.28 -12.46
C ASN A 203 22.32 7.94 -11.47
N CYS A 204 22.40 6.75 -10.88
CA CYS A 204 21.46 6.30 -9.87
C CYS A 204 21.56 7.17 -8.63
N VAL A 205 20.41 7.63 -8.12
CA VAL A 205 20.39 8.47 -6.90
C VAL A 205 20.83 7.72 -5.65
N ARG A 206 20.74 6.38 -5.62
CA ARG A 206 21.17 5.52 -4.50
C ARG A 206 22.69 5.41 -4.42
N CYS A 207 23.32 4.95 -5.50
CA CYS A 207 24.72 4.53 -5.49
C CYS A 207 25.63 5.34 -6.42
N ARG A 208 25.09 6.33 -7.14
CA ARG A 208 25.80 7.18 -8.11
C ARG A 208 26.41 6.47 -9.32
N ASN A 209 26.28 5.14 -9.41
CA ASN A 209 26.63 4.40 -10.62
C ASN A 209 25.63 4.65 -11.75
N ARG A 210 26.06 4.41 -12.99
CA ARG A 210 25.28 4.75 -14.19
C ARG A 210 23.93 4.02 -14.22
N LEU A 211 22.91 4.71 -14.70
CA LEU A 211 21.64 4.14 -15.12
C LEU A 211 21.72 3.78 -16.61
N VAL A 212 21.22 2.60 -16.96
CA VAL A 212 21.19 2.08 -18.31
C VAL A 212 19.75 1.90 -18.74
N ILE A 213 19.40 2.42 -19.91
CA ILE A 213 18.09 2.25 -20.53
C ILE A 213 18.18 1.11 -21.54
N GLN A 214 17.24 0.16 -21.44
CA GLN A 214 17.05 -0.92 -22.41
C GLN A 214 15.69 -0.70 -23.08
N GLU A 215 15.70 -0.32 -24.36
CA GLU A 215 14.48 -0.24 -25.16
C GLU A 215 14.00 -1.65 -25.54
N LYS A 216 12.70 -1.87 -25.43
CA LYS A 216 12.05 -3.12 -25.81
C LYS A 216 10.77 -2.80 -26.56
N GLU A 217 10.53 -3.60 -27.60
CA GLU A 217 9.35 -3.46 -28.46
C GLU A 217 8.60 -4.79 -28.48
N SER A 218 7.29 -4.75 -28.22
CA SER A 218 6.43 -5.92 -28.29
C SER A 218 5.04 -5.52 -28.75
N TYR A 219 4.52 -6.20 -29.77
CA TYR A 219 3.18 -5.97 -30.33
C TYR A 219 2.87 -4.50 -30.67
N GLY A 220 3.87 -3.76 -31.18
CA GLY A 220 3.72 -2.35 -31.55
C GLY A 220 3.79 -1.35 -30.39
N ASN A 221 3.94 -1.83 -29.14
CA ASN A 221 4.17 -0.99 -27.98
C ASN A 221 5.65 -1.01 -27.58
N ARG A 222 6.22 0.18 -27.38
CA ARG A 222 7.57 0.35 -26.85
C ARG A 222 7.52 0.56 -25.35
N TRP A 223 8.44 -0.09 -24.66
CA TRP A 223 8.65 0.09 -23.23
C TRP A 223 10.16 0.09 -22.95
N TYR A 224 10.53 0.77 -21.89
CA TYR A 224 11.89 1.07 -21.51
C TYR A 224 12.17 0.44 -20.16
N LYS A 225 13.26 -0.31 -20.06
CA LYS A 225 13.70 -0.85 -18.78
C LYS A 225 14.92 -0.06 -18.32
N ILE A 226 14.79 0.63 -17.18
CA ILE A 226 15.88 1.41 -16.59
C ILE A 226 16.49 0.62 -15.45
N LYS A 227 17.80 0.40 -15.50
CA LYS A 227 18.55 -0.36 -14.50
C LYS A 227 19.77 0.40 -14.03
N CYS A 228 20.09 0.28 -12.75
CA CYS A 228 21.41 0.63 -12.27
C CYS A 228 22.41 -0.48 -12.59
N GLU A 229 23.64 -0.10 -12.97
CA GLU A 229 24.75 -1.05 -13.17
C GLU A 229 25.12 -1.82 -11.90
N THR A 230 24.87 -1.23 -10.72
CA THR A 230 24.96 -1.96 -9.46
C THR A 230 23.82 -2.97 -9.38
N LYS A 231 24.18 -4.26 -9.38
CA LYS A 231 23.23 -5.37 -9.26
C LYS A 231 22.31 -5.14 -8.05
N THR A 232 21.01 -5.41 -8.22
CA THR A 232 19.96 -5.24 -7.21
C THR A 232 19.73 -3.81 -6.67
N CYS A 233 20.38 -2.78 -7.23
CA CYS A 233 20.22 -1.41 -6.75
C CYS A 233 18.94 -0.74 -7.25
N TYR A 234 18.69 -0.76 -8.56
CA TYR A 234 17.49 -0.19 -9.18
C TYR A 234 17.19 -0.93 -10.48
N ASP A 235 15.95 -1.37 -10.67
CA ASP A 235 15.49 -2.10 -11.85
C ASP A 235 13.98 -1.89 -11.97
N GLN A 236 13.56 -1.05 -12.93
CA GLN A 236 12.15 -0.69 -13.14
C GLN A 236 11.80 -0.61 -14.63
N ASN A 237 10.55 -0.93 -14.95
CA ASN A 237 10.02 -0.85 -16.31
C ASN A 237 9.18 0.43 -16.47
N PHE A 238 9.25 1.03 -17.64
CA PHE A 238 8.55 2.25 -18.03
C PHE A 238 7.88 2.04 -19.38
N SER A 239 6.67 2.54 -19.56
CA SER A 239 5.92 2.51 -20.82
C SER A 239 5.60 3.95 -21.18
#